data_AF-T1B3Y0-F1
#
_entry.id   AF-T1B3Y0-F1
#
_cell.length_a   1.000
_cell.length_b   1.000
_cell.length_c   1.000
_cell.angle_alpha   90.00
_cell.angle_beta   90.00
_cell.angle_gamma   90.00
#
_symmetry.space_group_name_H-M   'P 1'
#
loop_
_entity.id
_entity.type
_entity.pdbx_description
1 polymer ?
#
loop_
_entity_poly.entity_id
_entity_poly.type
_entity_poly.pdbx_seq_one_letter_code
_entity_poly.pdbx_strand_id
1 'polypeptide(L)'
;MRVRLEYQRLGVVLYRAAQNVATGPVLGDLVEANNTAAPLALLENVRGQQSSRSARRVFGVADIGSAYDPRTFPAVVAARWPGVTVVYTPTHGSGLNAIEP
;
A
#
# COMPACT_ATOMS: atom_id res chain seq x y z
N MET A 1 18.99 -29.59 26.98
CA MET A 1 18.14 -30.05 25.85
C MET A 1 18.15 -28.96 24.79
N ARG A 2 18.62 -29.26 23.56
CA ARG A 2 18.81 -28.26 22.47
C ARG A 2 17.80 -28.59 21.36
N VAL A 3 16.75 -27.78 21.23
CA VAL A 3 15.74 -27.93 20.17
C VAL A 3 16.25 -27.25 18.92
N ARG A 4 16.37 -28.00 17.81
CA ARG A 4 16.66 -27.45 16.49
C ARG A 4 15.31 -27.28 15.79
N LEU A 5 14.86 -26.04 15.62
CA LEU A 5 13.67 -25.74 14.83
C LEU A 5 14.09 -25.82 13.36
N GLU A 6 13.76 -26.93 12.70
CA GLU A 6 13.84 -26.99 11.23
C GLU A 6 12.65 -26.21 10.66
N TYR A 7 12.95 -25.11 9.98
CA TYR A 7 11.95 -24.29 9.30
C TYR A 7 11.89 -24.69 7.83
N GLN A 8 10.77 -25.25 7.39
CA GLN A 8 10.49 -25.43 5.96
C GLN A 8 9.92 -24.13 5.39
N ARG A 9 10.57 -23.59 4.35
CA ARG A 9 10.03 -22.49 3.57
C ARG A 9 8.92 -23.02 2.66
N LEU A 10 7.69 -22.57 2.88
CA LEU A 10 6.50 -22.95 2.10
C LEU A 10 6.14 -21.94 1.00
N GLY A 11 7.09 -21.08 0.63
CA GLY A 11 6.89 -20.00 -0.34
C GLY A 11 6.79 -18.63 0.30
N VAL A 12 6.27 -17.67 -0.47
CA VAL A 12 6.11 -16.27 -0.08
C VAL A 12 4.68 -15.85 -0.38
N VAL A 13 4.08 -15.11 0.55
CA VAL A 13 2.80 -14.43 0.32
C VAL A 13 3.05 -12.95 0.11
N LEU A 14 2.26 -12.33 -0.74
CA LEU A 14 2.26 -10.90 -0.96
C LEU A 14 1.01 -10.33 -0.31
N TYR A 15 1.19 -9.58 0.77
CA TYR A 15 0.10 -8.85 1.42
C TYR A 15 0.23 -7.38 1.07
N ARG A 16 -0.81 -6.81 0.46
CA ARG A 16 -0.86 -5.39 0.08
C ARG A 16 -1.75 -4.66 1.05
N ALA A 17 -1.20 -3.65 1.72
CA ALA A 17 -1.88 -2.98 2.81
C ALA A 17 -1.71 -1.45 2.77
N ALA A 18 -2.68 -0.77 3.36
CA ALA A 18 -2.68 0.65 3.63
C ALA A 18 -3.08 0.88 5.08
N GLN A 19 -2.41 1.83 5.75
CA GLN A 19 -2.74 2.24 7.09
C GLN A 19 -3.44 3.61 7.07
N ASN A 20 -4.53 3.74 7.83
CA ASN A 20 -5.06 5.06 8.13
C ASN A 20 -4.23 5.68 9.26
N VAL A 21 -3.35 6.63 8.92
CA VAL A 21 -2.45 7.28 9.89
C VAL A 21 -3.17 8.07 10.99
N ALA A 22 -4.42 8.49 10.76
CA ALA A 22 -5.18 9.23 11.76
C ALA A 22 -5.81 8.33 12.82
N THR A 23 -6.17 7.09 12.45
CA THR A 23 -6.91 6.18 13.35
C THR A 23 -6.11 4.95 13.76
N GLY A 24 -5.11 4.53 12.98
CA GLY A 24 -4.24 3.38 13.26
C GLY A 24 -4.54 2.08 12.49
N PRO A 25 -5.81 1.71 12.17
CA PRO A 25 -6.12 0.48 11.44
C PRO A 25 -5.40 0.32 10.11
N VAL A 26 -5.00 -0.93 9.86
CA VAL A 26 -4.47 -1.42 8.59
C VAL A 26 -5.58 -2.15 7.86
N LEU A 27 -5.76 -1.85 6.57
CA LEU A 27 -6.58 -2.63 5.66
C LEU A 27 -5.70 -3.19 4.53
N GLY A 28 -6.08 -4.34 3.99
CA GLY A 28 -5.30 -4.97 2.93
C GLY A 28 -5.73 -6.39 2.64
N ASP A 29 -5.16 -6.94 1.57
CA ASP A 29 -5.52 -8.25 1.05
C ASP A 29 -4.28 -9.00 0.55
N LEU A 30 -4.40 -10.33 0.50
CA LEU A 30 -3.43 -11.18 -0.20
C LEU A 30 -3.58 -10.97 -1.71
N VAL A 31 -2.45 -10.84 -2.40
CA VAL A 31 -2.40 -10.70 -3.85
C VAL A 31 -1.53 -11.79 -4.46
N GLU A 32 -1.94 -12.30 -5.61
CA GLU A 32 -1.19 -13.33 -6.34
C GLU A 32 0.12 -12.81 -6.93
N ALA A 33 0.18 -11.50 -7.26
CA ALA A 33 1.35 -10.90 -7.90
C ALA A 33 1.49 -9.41 -7.60
N ASN A 34 2.75 -8.94 -7.59
CA ASN A 34 3.07 -7.52 -7.48
C ASN A 34 3.07 -6.82 -8.85
N ASN A 35 1.88 -6.63 -9.42
CA ASN A 35 1.66 -5.94 -10.69
C ASN A 35 0.94 -4.59 -10.47
N THR A 36 0.72 -3.83 -11.55
CA THR A 36 0.08 -2.52 -11.49
C THR A 36 -1.41 -2.57 -11.11
N ALA A 37 -2.07 -3.72 -11.24
CA ALA A 37 -3.47 -3.87 -10.83
C ALA A 37 -3.63 -3.94 -9.31
N ALA A 38 -2.70 -4.60 -8.61
CA ALA A 38 -2.71 -4.75 -7.16
C ALA A 38 -2.83 -3.40 -6.37
N PRO A 39 -2.02 -2.37 -6.64
CA PRO A 39 -2.14 -1.09 -5.93
C PRO A 39 -3.44 -0.34 -6.27
N LEU A 40 -3.98 -0.50 -7.49
CA LEU A 40 -5.28 0.07 -7.85
C LEU A 40 -6.43 -0.62 -7.10
N ALA A 41 -6.37 -1.95 -6.95
CA ALA A 41 -7.35 -2.70 -6.17
C ALA A 41 -7.32 -2.30 -4.68
N LEU A 42 -6.13 -2.14 -4.10
CA LEU A 42 -5.98 -1.63 -2.74
C LEU A 42 -6.59 -0.22 -2.59
N LEU A 43 -6.35 0.67 -3.54
CA LEU A 43 -6.95 2.01 -3.53
C LEU A 43 -8.48 1.96 -3.63
N GLU A 44 -9.05 1.06 -4.42
CA GLU A 44 -10.50 0.82 -4.45
C GLU A 44 -11.02 0.43 -3.05
N ASN A 45 -10.33 -0.47 -2.36
CA ASN A 45 -10.70 -0.88 -0.99
C ASN A 45 -10.58 0.26 0.02
N VAL A 46 -9.53 1.08 -0.08
CA VAL A 46 -9.36 2.31 0.71
C VAL A 46 -10.50 3.29 0.42
N ARG A 47 -10.87 3.50 -0.84
CA ARG A 47 -12.02 4.32 -1.25
C ARG A 47 -13.34 3.74 -0.79
N GLY A 48 -13.41 2.43 -0.55
CA GLY A 48 -14.49 1.76 0.13
C GLY A 48 -14.64 2.11 1.62
N GLN A 49 -13.67 2.73 2.28
CA GLN A 49 -13.79 3.07 3.70
C GLN A 49 -14.47 4.42 3.91
N GLN A 50 -15.37 4.52 4.89
CA GLN A 50 -16.12 5.76 5.16
C GLN A 50 -15.20 6.98 5.39
N SER A 51 -14.10 6.78 6.11
CA SER A 51 -13.09 7.81 6.40
C SER A 51 -12.43 8.39 5.13
N SER A 52 -12.35 7.59 4.08
CA SER A 52 -11.84 8.01 2.77
C SER A 52 -12.97 8.57 1.90
N ARG A 53 -14.16 7.95 1.87
CA ARG A 53 -15.31 8.41 1.07
C ARG A 53 -15.76 9.82 1.41
N SER A 54 -15.79 10.17 2.70
CA SER A 54 -16.22 11.50 3.17
C SER A 54 -15.11 12.55 3.14
N ALA A 55 -13.86 12.14 2.92
CA ALA A 55 -12.74 13.06 2.88
C ALA A 55 -12.75 13.89 1.59
N ARG A 56 -12.54 15.21 1.73
CA ARG A 56 -12.37 16.13 0.60
C ARG A 56 -11.14 15.79 -0.25
N ARG A 57 -10.07 15.32 0.39
CA ARG A 57 -8.82 14.90 -0.24
C ARG A 57 -8.26 13.70 0.50
N VAL A 58 -7.66 12.77 -0.24
CA VAL A 58 -6.96 11.62 0.30
C VAL A 58 -5.54 11.61 -0.25
N PHE A 59 -4.56 11.56 0.64
CA PHE A 59 -3.15 11.46 0.29
C PHE A 59 -2.66 10.04 0.60
N GLY A 60 -2.30 9.29 -0.43
CA GLY A 60 -1.62 8.00 -0.29
C GLY A 60 -0.12 8.23 -0.24
N VAL A 61 0.51 7.96 0.89
CA VAL A 61 1.97 7.98 1.01
C VAL A 61 2.47 6.58 0.70
N ALA A 62 3.36 6.45 -0.28
CA ALA A 62 3.90 5.17 -0.70
C ALA A 62 5.43 5.23 -0.85
N ASP A 63 6.08 4.08 -0.72
CA ASP A 63 7.45 3.90 -1.19
C ASP A 63 7.48 3.79 -2.71
N ILE A 64 8.66 4.00 -3.30
CA ILE A 64 8.86 3.83 -4.74
C ILE A 64 9.06 2.33 -5.02
N GLY A 65 7.95 1.61 -5.12
CA GLY A 65 7.94 0.18 -5.45
C GLY A 65 7.96 -0.11 -6.96
N SER A 66 8.27 -1.36 -7.32
CA SER A 66 8.36 -1.81 -8.73
C SER A 66 7.01 -2.09 -9.42
N ALA A 67 5.90 -2.02 -8.68
CA ALA A 67 4.58 -2.38 -9.21
C ALA A 67 4.01 -1.37 -10.22
N TYR A 68 4.56 -0.15 -10.25
CA TYR A 68 4.08 0.95 -11.09
C TYR A 68 5.22 1.92 -11.37
N ASP A 69 5.08 2.72 -12.43
CA ASP A 69 5.99 3.83 -12.70
C ASP A 69 5.59 5.03 -11.82
N PRO A 70 6.46 5.48 -10.88
CA PRO A 70 6.14 6.59 -9.97
C PRO A 70 5.88 7.91 -10.71
N ARG A 71 6.30 8.04 -11.97
CA ARG A 71 6.10 9.25 -12.78
C ARG A 71 4.68 9.33 -13.36
N THR A 72 4.02 8.20 -13.56
CA THR A 72 2.71 8.14 -14.22
C THR A 72 1.60 7.71 -13.27
N PHE A 73 1.91 6.91 -12.25
CA PHE A 73 0.93 6.36 -11.33
C PHE A 73 0.10 7.43 -10.59
N PRO A 74 0.66 8.56 -10.11
CA PRO A 74 -0.15 9.62 -9.49
C PRO A 74 -1.20 10.20 -10.44
N ALA A 75 -0.86 10.36 -11.73
CA ALA A 75 -1.80 10.86 -12.74
C ALA A 75 -2.90 9.84 -13.04
N VAL A 76 -2.56 8.55 -13.13
CA VAL A 76 -3.53 7.46 -13.29
C VAL A 76 -4.52 7.43 -12.12
N VAL A 77 -4.02 7.55 -10.89
CA VAL A 77 -4.86 7.57 -9.69
C VAL A 77 -5.76 8.80 -9.66
N ALA A 78 -5.21 9.99 -9.93
CA ALA A 78 -5.99 11.24 -9.94
C ALA A 78 -7.08 11.25 -11.02
N ALA A 79 -6.83 10.64 -12.18
CA ALA A 79 -7.81 10.49 -13.25
C ALA A 79 -8.95 9.53 -12.86
N ARG A 80 -8.64 8.45 -12.14
CA ARG A 80 -9.65 7.45 -11.71
C ARG A 80 -10.44 7.90 -10.49
N TRP A 81 -9.80 8.56 -9.52
CA TRP A 81 -10.45 9.04 -8.30
C TRP A 81 -10.07 10.51 -8.04
N PRO A 82 -10.91 11.46 -8.50
CA PRO A 82 -10.70 12.87 -8.23
C PRO A 82 -10.56 13.15 -6.72
N GLY A 83 -9.51 13.89 -6.34
CA GLY A 83 -9.21 14.21 -4.94
C GLY A 83 -8.31 13.19 -4.23
N VAL A 84 -7.89 12.11 -4.90
CA VAL A 84 -6.83 11.22 -4.43
C VAL A 84 -5.50 11.65 -5.04
N THR A 85 -4.47 11.75 -4.21
CA THR A 85 -3.11 12.07 -4.64
C THR A 85 -2.15 11.07 -4.02
N VAL A 86 -1.31 10.43 -4.85
CA VAL A 86 -0.22 9.60 -4.38
C VAL A 86 1.03 10.45 -4.28
N VAL A 87 1.71 10.36 -3.14
CA VAL A 87 3.00 11.01 -2.86
C VAL A 87 4.00 9.96 -2.45
N TYR A 88 5.26 10.17 -2.83
CA TYR A 88 6.32 9.20 -2.56
C TYR A 88 7.21 9.65 -1.43
N THR A 89 7.68 8.68 -0.63
CA THR A 89 8.79 8.92 0.28
C THR A 89 10.08 9.20 -0.51
N PRO A 90 11.06 9.91 0.09
CA PRO A 90 12.37 10.08 -0.52
C PRO A 90 13.02 8.73 -0.83
N THR A 91 13.95 8.71 -1.79
CA THR A 91 14.76 7.52 -2.06
C THR A 91 15.48 7.08 -0.78
N HIS A 92 15.43 5.79 -0.46
CA HIS A 92 15.92 5.19 0.79
C HIS A 92 15.18 5.65 2.07
N GLY A 93 14.05 6.33 1.94
CA GLY A 93 13.21 6.80 3.05
C GLY A 93 12.05 5.88 3.41
N SER A 94 12.16 4.56 3.16
CA SER A 94 11.05 3.63 3.41
C SER A 94 10.68 3.57 4.91
N GLY A 95 11.64 3.77 5.81
CA GLY A 95 11.39 3.90 7.26
C GLY A 95 10.58 5.14 7.68
N LEU A 96 10.19 6.02 6.75
CA LEU A 96 9.20 7.08 6.99
C LEU A 96 7.76 6.64 6.71
N ASN A 97 7.59 5.46 6.12
CA ASN A 97 6.28 4.89 5.84
C ASN A 97 5.70 4.34 7.15
N ALA A 98 4.56 4.86 7.59
CA ALA A 98 3.98 4.52 8.90
C ALA A 98 3.68 3.03 9.10
N ILE A 99 3.53 2.28 8.00
CA ILE A 99 3.29 0.83 8.03
C ILE A 99 4.58 0.01 8.17
N GLU A 100 5.74 0.61 7.96
CA GLU A 100 7.07 0.00 8.09
C GLU A 100 7.70 0.45 9.43
N PRO A 101 7.85 -0.44 10.42
CA PRO A 101 8.52 -0.14 11.69
C PRO A 101 10.05 -0.10 11.58
#